data_AF-A0AA88UFU4-F1
#
_entry.id   AF-A0AA88UFU4-F1
#
_cell.length_a   1.000
_cell.length_b   1.000
_cell.length_c   1.000
_cell.angle_alpha   90.00
_cell.angle_beta   90.00
_cell.angle_gamma   90.00
#
_symmetry.space_group_name_H-M   'P 1'
#
loop_
_entity.id
_entity.type
_entity.pdbx_description
1 polymer ?
#
loop_
_entity_poly.entity_id
_entity_poly.type
_entity_poly.pdbx_seq_one_letter_code
_entity_poly.pdbx_strand_id
1 'polypeptide(L)' 'MAQKLVAVFLMCIVVLAAVHVNAQNSAEEEYKSCFTDCQKACEGEGHGYTFCEMKCDSDCGTQELKAKLEELVKS' A
#
# COMPACT_ATOMS: atom_id res chain seq x y z
N MET A 1 -8.61 -31.10 -23.93
CA MET A 1 -8.78 -29.63 -24.02
C MET A 1 -9.14 -29.00 -22.67
N ALA A 2 -10.18 -29.46 -21.96
CA ALA A 2 -10.60 -28.88 -20.67
C ALA A 2 -9.50 -28.84 -19.58
N GLN A 3 -8.74 -29.92 -19.41
CA GLN A 3 -7.63 -30.02 -18.45
C GLN A 3 -6.50 -28.99 -18.69
N LYS A 4 -6.24 -28.59 -19.95
CA LYS A 4 -5.28 -27.52 -20.26
C LYS A 4 -5.83 -26.14 -19.88
N LEU A 5 -7.12 -25.92 -20.10
CA LEU A 5 -7.78 -24.66 -19.73
C LEU A 5 -7.86 -24.49 -18.22
N VAL A 6 -8.17 -25.56 -17.46
CA VAL A 6 -8.18 -25.54 -15.99
C VAL A 6 -6.78 -25.21 -15.44
N ALA A 7 -5.73 -25.81 -16.00
CA ALA A 7 -4.36 -25.51 -15.57
C ALA A 7 -3.96 -24.05 -15.81
N VAL A 8 -4.31 -23.49 -16.98
CA VAL A 8 -4.06 -22.08 -17.30
C VAL A 8 -4.86 -21.16 -16.36
N PHE A 9 -6.12 -21.49 -16.10
CA PHE A 9 -6.97 -20.68 -15.22
C PHE A 9 -6.42 -20.64 -13.79
N LEU A 10 -5.97 -21.79 -13.27
CA LEU A 10 -5.34 -21.88 -11.95
C LEU A 10 -4.02 -21.10 -11.90
N MET A 11 -3.18 -21.17 -12.93
CA MET A 11 -1.95 -20.36 -13.01
C MET A 11 -2.25 -18.86 -12.99
N CYS A 12 -3.26 -18.40 -13.75
CA CYS A 12 -3.64 -17.00 -13.77
C CYS A 12 -4.07 -16.51 -12.37
N ILE A 13 -4.87 -17.30 -11.65
CA ILE A 13 -5.31 -16.97 -10.29
C ILE A 13 -4.11 -16.86 -9.34
N VAL A 14 -3.17 -17.80 -9.41
CA VAL A 14 -1.96 -17.80 -8.56
C VAL A 14 -1.09 -16.59 -8.84
N VAL A 15 -0.90 -16.22 -10.12
CA VAL A 15 -0.11 -15.03 -10.50
C VAL A 15 -0.78 -13.75 -10.00
N LEU A 16 -2.10 -13.60 -10.20
CA LEU A 16 -2.83 -12.43 -9.72
C LEU A 16 -2.81 -12.32 -8.19
N ALA A 17 -2.91 -13.44 -7.49
CA ALA A 17 -2.82 -13.48 -6.03
C ALA A 17 -1.41 -13.09 -5.54
N ALA A 18 -0.36 -13.61 -6.17
CA ALA A 18 1.02 -13.27 -5.83
C ALA A 18 1.32 -11.79 -6.07
N VAL A 19 0.82 -11.22 -7.17
CA VAL A 19 0.94 -9.79 -7.47
C VAL A 19 0.21 -8.94 -6.42
N HIS A 20 -1.02 -9.32 -6.05
CA HIS A 20 -1.79 -8.61 -5.03
C HIS A 20 -1.08 -8.60 -3.66
N VAL A 21 -0.60 -9.76 -3.22
CA VAL A 21 0.09 -9.88 -1.92
C VAL A 21 1.38 -9.06 -1.91
N ASN A 22 2.15 -9.09 -2.99
CA ASN A 22 3.38 -8.31 -3.09
C ASN A 22 3.09 -6.79 -3.11
N ALA A 23 2.11 -6.36 -3.90
CA ALA A 23 1.69 -4.96 -3.96
C ALA A 23 1.10 -4.45 -2.64
N GLN A 24 0.45 -5.31 -1.86
CA GLN A 24 0.00 -4.97 -0.51
C GLN A 24 1.16 -4.84 0.47
N ASN A 25 2.12 -5.77 0.45
CA ASN A 25 3.29 -5.71 1.33
C ASN A 25 4.12 -4.45 1.08
N SER A 26 4.39 -4.13 -0.19
CA SER A 26 5.15 -2.91 -0.53
C SER A 26 4.41 -1.63 -0.13
N ALA A 27 3.08 -1.58 -0.28
CA ALA A 27 2.28 -0.43 0.16
C ALA A 27 2.30 -0.28 1.69
N GLU A 28 2.22 -1.38 2.44
CA GLU A 28 2.27 -1.36 3.90
C GLU A 28 3.65 -0.88 4.43
N GLU A 29 4.74 -1.30 3.79
CA GLU A 29 6.09 -0.81 4.11
C GLU A 29 6.25 0.69 3.81
N GLU A 30 5.71 1.16 2.69
CA GLU A 30 5.76 2.57 2.28
C GLU A 30 4.94 3.47 3.22
N TYR A 31 3.71 3.06 3.55
CA TYR A 31 2.87 3.73 4.55
C TYR A 31 3.58 3.80 5.91
N LYS A 32 4.14 2.68 6.37
CA LYS A 32 4.82 2.60 7.67
C LYS A 32 6.04 3.53 7.74
N SER A 33 6.83 3.61 6.67
CA SER A 33 7.96 4.53 6.60
C SER A 33 7.49 5.98 6.67
N CYS A 34 6.50 6.35 5.83
CA CYS A 34 5.91 7.68 5.83
C CYS A 34 5.38 8.08 7.21
N PHE A 35 4.59 7.20 7.84
CA PHE A 35 3.97 7.45 9.12
C PHE A 35 5.03 7.65 10.22
N THR A 36 6.07 6.81 10.23
CA THR A 36 7.15 6.90 11.23
C THR A 36 7.91 8.22 11.12
N ASP A 37 8.24 8.66 9.91
CA ASP A 37 8.96 9.91 9.70
C ASP A 37 8.08 11.13 9.99
N CYS A 38 6.81 11.10 9.56
CA CYS A 38 5.84 12.14 9.85
C CYS A 38 5.60 12.30 11.36
N GLN A 39 5.42 11.18 12.08
CA GLN A 39 5.13 11.23 13.51
C GLN A 39 6.30 11.81 14.29
N LYS A 40 7.55 11.39 13.99
CA LYS A 40 8.75 11.97 14.58
C LYS A 40 8.87 13.46 14.30
N ALA A 41 8.60 13.90 13.08
CA ALA A 41 8.67 15.32 12.71
C ALA A 41 7.60 16.12 13.48
N CYS A 42 6.35 15.66 13.46
CA CYS A 42 5.22 16.32 14.10
C CYS A 42 5.38 16.41 15.63
N GLU A 43 5.87 15.34 16.29
CA GLU A 43 6.19 15.38 17.71
C GLU A 43 7.39 16.30 17.99
N GLY A 44 8.38 16.34 17.09
CA GLY A 44 9.51 17.26 17.14
C GLY A 44 9.12 18.74 17.02
N GLU A 45 7.99 19.04 16.35
CA GLU A 45 7.38 20.36 16.29
C GLU A 45 6.62 20.73 17.58
N GLY A 46 6.54 19.81 18.55
CA GLY A 46 5.89 20.02 19.85
C GLY A 46 4.39 19.70 19.87
N HIS A 47 3.87 19.05 18.83
CA HIS A 47 2.48 18.59 18.82
C HIS A 47 2.29 17.32 19.66
N GLY A 48 1.06 17.12 20.15
CA GLY A 48 0.71 15.92 20.92
C GLY A 48 0.55 14.68 20.03
N TYR A 49 0.85 13.51 20.59
CA TYR A 49 0.80 12.22 19.91
C TYR A 49 -0.48 12.01 19.09
N THR A 50 -1.67 12.18 19.68
CA THR A 50 -2.95 11.95 19.00
C THR A 50 -3.20 12.91 17.83
N PHE A 51 -2.71 14.14 17.91
CA PHE A 51 -2.77 15.07 16.78
C PHE A 51 -1.87 14.59 15.65
N CYS A 52 -0.65 14.19 15.98
CA CYS A 52 0.30 13.68 15.00
C CYS A 52 -0.17 12.37 14.36
N GLU A 53 -0.77 11.47 15.15
CA GLU A 53 -1.34 10.22 14.64
C GLU A 53 -2.39 10.49 13.56
N MET A 54 -3.41 11.31 13.85
CA MET A 54 -4.46 11.63 12.86
C MET A 54 -3.92 12.38 11.64
N LYS A 55 -3.00 13.32 11.85
CA LYS A 55 -2.38 14.06 10.75
C LYS A 55 -1.60 13.13 9.82
N CYS A 56 -0.72 12.31 10.40
CA CYS A 56 0.16 11.44 9.65
C CYS A 56 -0.60 10.28 8.99
N ASP A 57 -1.64 9.75 9.63
CA ASP A 57 -2.52 8.75 9.01
C ASP A 57 -3.20 9.31 7.75
N SER A 58 -3.75 10.53 7.84
CA SER A 58 -4.37 11.20 6.70
C SER A 58 -3.38 11.54 5.58
N ASP A 59 -2.23 12.13 5.93
CA ASP A 59 -1.22 12.58 4.97
C ASP A 59 -0.59 11.38 4.23
N CYS A 60 -0.22 10.33 4.97
CA CYS A 60 0.37 9.11 4.39
C CYS A 60 -0.66 8.23 3.68
N GLY A 61 -1.89 8.12 4.19
CA GLY A 61 -2.96 7.37 3.55
C GLY A 61 -3.35 7.98 2.20
N THR A 62 -3.38 9.31 2.09
CA THR A 62 -3.63 10.00 0.80
C THR A 62 -2.51 9.73 -0.20
N GLN A 63 -1.27 9.65 0.27
CA GLN A 63 -0.10 9.39 -0.57
C GLN A 63 -0.11 7.95 -1.10
N GLU A 64 -0.47 6.97 -0.26
CA GLU A 64 -0.64 5.56 -0.67
C GLU A 64 -1.73 5.41 -1.74
N LEU A 65 -2.89 6.04 -1.53
CA LEU A 65 -4.01 6.01 -2.48
C LEU A 65 -3.63 6.63 -3.83
N LYS A 66 -2.86 7.73 -3.79
CA LYS A 66 -2.36 8.38 -5.01
C LYS A 66 -1.38 7.47 -5.76
N ALA A 67 -0.44 6.85 -5.07
CA ALA A 67 0.52 5.92 -5.67
C ALA A 67 -0.19 4.72 -6.34
N LYS A 68 -1.17 4.12 -5.65
CA LYS A 68 -1.98 3.03 -6.21
C LYS A 68 -2.80 3.47 -7.43
N LEU A 69 -3.36 4.67 -7.42
CA LEU A 69 -4.11 5.21 -8.55
C LEU A 69 -3.21 5.46 -9.77
N GLU A 70 -2.00 5.99 -9.57
CA GLU A 70 -1.03 6.23 -10.65
C GLU A 70 -0.53 4.92 -11.28
N GLU A 71 -0.37 3.86 -10.49
CA GLU A 71 -0.02 2.52 -11.01
C GLU A 71 -1.16 1.91 -11.84
N LEU A 72 -2.41 2.07 -11.40
CA LEU A 72 -3.59 1.59 -12.13
C LEU A 72 -3.88 2.36 -13.42
N VAL A 73 -3.57 3.66 -13.46
CA VAL A 73 -3.72 4.50 -14.67
C VAL A 73 -2.66 4.22 -15.73
N LYS A 74 -1.53 3.62 -15.33
CA LYS A 74 -0.39 3.32 -16.23
C LYS A 74 -0.44 1.91 -16.83
N SER A 75 -1.32 1.05 -16.32
CA SER A 75 -1.58 -0.33 -16.78
C SER A 75 -2.66 -0.34 -17.87
#